data_AF-A0A4U9RF16-F1
#
_entry.id   AF-A0A4U9RF16-F1
#
_cell.length_a   1.000
_cell.length_b   1.000
_cell.length_c   1.000
_cell.angle_alpha   90.00
_cell.angle_beta   90.00
_cell.angle_gamma   90.00
#
_symmetry.space_group_name_H-M   'P 1'
#
loop_
_entity.id
_entity.type
_entity.pdbx_description
1 polymer ?
#
loop_
_entity_poly.entity_id
_entity_poly.type
_entity_poly.pdbx_seq_one_letter_code
_entity_poly.pdbx_strand_id
1 'polypeptide(L)'
;MNEKDIMNDYLTMINGSLSTYANMIAQTDNQSLRQQLQQMRNQDEIRQYTIYETAKQKGYYKPAQPATQTEINTVNSEFTSQQ
;
A
#
# COMPACT_ATOMS: atom_id res chain seq x y z
N MET A 1 13.90 21.57 1.99
CA MET A 1 13.15 20.30 1.98
C MET A 1 12.54 20.15 3.36
N ASN A 2 11.22 20.12 3.48
CA ASN A 2 10.55 20.02 4.78
C ASN A 2 10.39 18.55 5.18
N GLU A 3 10.17 18.27 6.46
CA GLU A 3 9.94 16.90 6.94
C GLU A 3 8.76 16.23 6.21
N LYS A 4 7.68 16.98 5.95
CA LYS A 4 6.54 16.55 5.14
C LYS A 4 6.95 16.08 3.74
N ASP A 5 7.85 16.81 3.08
CA ASP A 5 8.29 16.50 1.72
C ASP A 5 9.11 15.20 1.73
N ILE A 6 10.05 15.08 2.68
CA ILE A 6 10.87 13.87 2.89
C ILE A 6 9.98 12.64 3.15
N MET A 7 8.95 12.76 4.01
CA MET A 7 8.05 11.64 4.29
C MET A 7 7.20 11.25 3.07
N ASN A 8 6.73 12.21 2.27
CA ASN A 8 5.98 11.94 1.04
C ASN A 8 6.86 11.33 -0.06
N ASP A 9 8.11 11.77 -0.21
CA ASP A 9 9.07 11.20 -1.15
C ASP A 9 9.41 9.75 -0.74
N TYR A 10 9.62 9.50 0.55
CA TYR A 10 9.88 8.14 1.06
C TYR A 10 8.66 7.21 0.89
N LEU A 11 7.45 7.69 1.16
CA LEU A 11 6.20 6.95 0.89
C LEU A 11 6.03 6.65 -0.61
N THR A 12 6.35 7.60 -1.48
CA THR A 12 6.32 7.41 -2.95
C THR A 12 7.32 6.33 -3.37
N MET A 13 8.56 6.42 -2.88
CA MET A 13 9.62 5.46 -3.19
C MET A 13 9.25 4.04 -2.75
N ILE A 14 8.80 3.85 -1.52
CA ILE A 14 8.50 2.51 -0.99
C ILE A 14 7.25 1.90 -1.64
N ASN A 15 6.24 2.70 -2.01
CA ASN A 15 5.11 2.24 -2.82
C ASN A 15 5.57 1.76 -4.22
N GLY A 16 6.57 2.44 -4.81
CA GLY A 16 7.24 2.01 -6.04
C GLY A 16 7.97 0.67 -5.89
N SER A 17 8.71 0.48 -4.80
CA SER A 17 9.37 -0.79 -4.47
C SER A 17 8.36 -1.93 -4.30
N LEU A 18 7.27 -1.72 -3.55
CA LEU A 18 6.20 -2.71 -3.36
C LEU A 18 5.57 -3.16 -4.69
N SER A 19 5.30 -2.20 -5.60
CA SER A 19 4.80 -2.47 -6.95
C SER A 19 5.83 -3.25 -7.80
N THR A 20 7.11 -2.93 -7.64
CA THR A 20 8.21 -3.61 -8.34
C THR A 20 8.36 -5.05 -7.89
N TYR A 21 8.37 -5.32 -6.57
CA TYR A 21 8.41 -6.68 -6.05
C TYR A 21 7.21 -7.51 -6.52
N ALA A 22 6.00 -6.94 -6.55
CA ALA A 22 4.82 -7.65 -7.02
C ALA A 22 4.99 -8.16 -8.47
N ASN A 23 5.50 -7.31 -9.37
CA ASN A 23 5.81 -7.68 -10.75
C ASN A 23 6.89 -8.76 -10.84
N MET A 24 8.01 -8.60 -10.11
CA MET A 24 9.10 -9.59 -10.09
C MET A 24 8.65 -10.96 -9.55
N ILE A 25 7.85 -10.98 -8.49
CA ILE A 25 7.31 -12.20 -7.85
C ILE A 25 6.32 -12.91 -8.77
N ALA A 26 5.57 -12.19 -9.61
CA ALA A 26 4.67 -12.78 -10.59
C ALA A 26 5.44 -13.44 -11.74
N GLN A 27 6.54 -12.82 -12.22
CA GLN A 27 7.25 -13.24 -13.42
C GLN A 27 8.42 -14.21 -13.18
N THR A 28 8.93 -14.32 -11.96
CA THR A 28 10.06 -15.21 -11.67
C THR A 28 9.64 -16.69 -11.66
N ASP A 29 10.40 -17.56 -12.32
CA ASP A 29 10.40 -19.00 -12.04
C ASP A 29 10.95 -19.24 -10.63
N ASN A 30 12.18 -18.79 -10.43
CA ASN A 30 13.10 -19.30 -9.40
C ASN A 30 12.49 -19.17 -8.01
N GLN A 31 12.28 -20.31 -7.36
CA GLN A 31 11.57 -20.38 -6.07
C GLN A 31 12.34 -19.71 -4.92
N SER A 32 13.67 -19.80 -4.92
CA SER A 32 14.50 -19.13 -3.90
C SER A 32 14.43 -17.60 -4.06
N LEU A 33 14.54 -17.10 -5.30
CA LEU A 33 14.37 -15.68 -5.61
C LEU A 33 12.94 -15.20 -5.28
N ARG A 34 11.90 -15.99 -5.60
CA ARG A 34 10.51 -15.69 -5.24
C ARG A 34 10.35 -15.50 -3.73
N GLN A 35 10.88 -16.42 -2.93
CA GLN A 35 10.83 -16.34 -1.46
C GLN A 35 11.57 -15.12 -0.93
N GLN A 36 12.76 -14.82 -1.45
CA GLN A 36 13.54 -13.64 -1.04
C GLN A 36 12.80 -12.34 -1.35
N LEU A 37 12.24 -12.20 -2.56
CA LEU A 37 11.44 -11.04 -2.95
C LEU A 37 10.17 -10.90 -2.09
N GLN A 38 9.51 -12.01 -1.73
CA GLN A 38 8.37 -11.99 -0.81
C GLN A 38 8.77 -11.49 0.58
N GLN A 39 9.90 -11.93 1.12
CA GLN A 39 10.41 -11.45 2.41
C GLN A 39 10.73 -9.94 2.37
N MET A 40 11.38 -9.46 1.30
CA MET A 40 11.68 -8.03 1.12
C MET A 40 10.40 -7.20 1.03
N ARG A 41 9.42 -7.63 0.22
CA ARG A 41 8.11 -6.99 0.10
C ARG A 41 7.39 -6.88 1.45
N ASN A 42 7.40 -7.95 2.25
CA ASN A 42 6.76 -7.95 3.56
C ASN A 42 7.46 -7.00 4.55
N GLN A 43 8.80 -6.90 4.52
CA GLN A 43 9.53 -5.93 5.34
C GLN A 43 9.26 -4.48 4.92
N ASP A 44 9.21 -4.21 3.62
CA ASP A 44 8.92 -2.87 3.11
C ASP A 44 7.47 -2.45 3.33
N GLU A 45 6.51 -3.39 3.38
CA GLU A 45 5.12 -3.11 3.75
C GLU A 45 5.02 -2.63 5.21
N ILE A 46 5.66 -3.34 6.15
CA ILE A 46 5.74 -2.94 7.57
C ILE A 46 6.38 -1.55 7.72
N ARG A 47 7.45 -1.26 6.96
CA ARG A 47 8.10 0.06 6.92
C ARG A 47 7.15 1.13 6.37
N GLN A 48 6.46 0.85 5.26
CA GLN A 48 5.50 1.75 4.63
C GLN A 48 4.40 2.14 5.62
N TYR A 49 3.78 1.16 6.28
CA TYR A 49 2.71 1.38 7.24
C TYR A 49 3.17 2.22 8.44
N THR A 50 4.38 1.95 8.95
CA THR A 50 5.00 2.71 10.04
C THR A 50 5.20 4.19 9.69
N ILE A 51 5.68 4.48 8.48
CA ILE A 51 5.86 5.86 8.00
C ILE A 51 4.51 6.53 7.72
N TYR A 52 3.53 5.80 7.16
CA TYR A 52 2.18 6.29 6.93
C TYR A 52 1.50 6.73 8.25
N GLU A 53 1.50 5.88 9.29
CA GLU A 53 0.92 6.24 10.59
C GLU A 53 1.66 7.43 11.23
N THR A 54 2.99 7.50 11.09
CA THR A 54 3.78 8.66 11.56
C THR A 54 3.41 9.95 10.81
N ALA A 55 3.27 9.89 9.48
CA ALA A 55 2.91 11.03 8.64
C ALA A 55 1.46 11.51 8.93
N LYS A 56 0.56 10.58 9.21
CA LYS A 56 -0.82 10.82 9.64
C LYS A 56 -0.87 11.49 11.02
N GLN A 57 -0.12 10.99 12.00
CA GLN A 57 -0.02 11.60 13.34
C GLN A 57 0.54 13.04 13.29
N LYS A 58 1.49 13.31 12.39
CA LYS A 58 2.04 14.66 12.17
C LYS A 58 1.15 15.57 11.31
N GLY A 59 0.02 15.08 10.79
CA GLY A 59 -0.84 15.83 9.86
C GLY A 59 -0.23 16.08 8.48
N TYR A 60 0.87 15.40 8.15
CA TYR A 60 1.56 15.52 6.86
C TYR A 60 0.86 14.71 5.76
N TYR A 61 0.20 13.62 6.15
CA TYR A 61 -0.62 12.79 5.28
C TYR A 61 -2.07 12.78 5.76
N LYS A 62 -3.02 13.08 4.87
CA LYS A 62 -4.46 12.94 5.13
C LYS A 62 -4.98 11.76 4.31
N PRO A 63 -5.35 10.62 4.94
CA PRO A 63 -5.93 9.51 4.20
C PRO A 63 -7.26 9.91 3.55
N ALA A 64 -7.65 9.15 2.52
CA ALA A 64 -8.99 9.22 1.97
C ALA A 64 -10.02 9.09 3.09
N GLN A 65 -11.14 9.81 2.99
CA GLN A 65 -12.23 9.61 3.93
C GLN A 65 -12.76 8.18 3.79
N PRO A 66 -13.15 7.52 4.89
CA PRO A 66 -13.82 6.23 4.80
C PRO A 66 -15.10 6.41 3.98
N ALA A 67 -15.40 5.45 3.10
CA ALA A 67 -16.67 5.42 2.39
C ALA A 67 -17.83 5.41 3.39
N THR A 68 -18.92 6.09 3.05
CA THR A 68 -20.12 6.08 3.90
C THR A 68 -20.77 4.70 3.89
N GLN A 69 -21.48 4.36 4.96
CA GLN A 69 -22.23 3.09 5.01
C GLN A 69 -23.23 2.97 3.85
N THR A 70 -23.77 4.09 3.36
CA THR A 70 -24.64 4.13 2.18
C THR A 70 -23.90 3.67 0.92
N GLU A 71 -22.73 4.23 0.61
CA GLU A 71 -21.93 3.83 -0.56
C GLU A 71 -21.53 2.36 -0.49
N ILE A 72 -21.12 1.87 0.69
CA ILE A 72 -20.80 0.46 0.93
C ILE A 72 -22.03 -0.43 0.65
N ASN A 73 -23.21 -0.05 1.15
CA ASN A 73 -24.44 -0.81 0.96
C ASN A 73 -24.90 -0.81 -0.51
N THR A 74 -24.75 0.29 -1.23
CA THR A 74 -25.07 0.39 -2.67
C THR A 74 -24.19 -0.57 -3.47
N VAL A 75 -22.86 -0.49 -3.34
CA VAL A 75 -21.94 -1.36 -4.08
C VAL A 75 -22.15 -2.85 -3.75
N ASN A 76 -22.37 -3.19 -2.47
CA ASN A 76 -22.70 -4.56 -2.07
C ASN A 76 -24.00 -5.06 -2.73
N SER A 77 -25.01 -4.19 -2.85
CA SER A 77 -26.28 -4.54 -3.48
C SER A 77 -26.12 -4.79 -4.99
N GLU A 78 -25.37 -3.93 -5.69
CA GLU A 78 -25.04 -4.09 -7.12
C GLU A 78 -24.30 -5.41 -7.41
N PHE A 79 -23.39 -5.81 -6.52
CA PHE A 79 -22.63 -7.07 -6.63
C PHE A 79 -23.47 -8.30 -6.30
N THR A 80 -24.43 -8.18 -5.37
CA THR A 80 -25.32 -9.29 -4.96
C THR A 80 -26.46 -9.50 -5.96
N SER A 81 -26.92 -8.44 -6.64
CA SER A 81 -27.97 -8.52 -7.67
C SER A 81 -27.49 -9.05 -9.03
N GLN A 82 -26.20 -9.36 -9.18
CA GLN A 82 -25.60 -9.95 -10.38
C GLN A 82 -25.20 -11.43 -10.21
N GLN A 83 -25.69 -12.08 -9.15
CA GLN A 83 -25.65 -13.55 -8.97
C GLN A 83 -27.04 -14.16 -9.21
#